data_AF-A0A0D1X008-F1
#
_entry.id   AF-A0A0D1X008-F1
#
_cell.length_a   1.000
_cell.length_b   1.000
_cell.length_c   1.000
_cell.angle_alpha   90.00
_cell.angle_beta   90.00
_cell.angle_gamma   90.00
#
_symmetry.space_group_name_H-M   'P 1'
#
loop_
_entity.id
_entity.type
_entity.pdbx_description
1 polymer ?
#
loop_
_entity_poly.entity_id
_entity_poly.type
_entity_poly.pdbx_seq_one_letter_code
_entity_poly.pdbx_strand_id
1 'polypeptide(L)'
;MADFNERQRLKQLEDSIVDVQLILDSTLDTVETMLVNYTEMFIKTHPQNEGQSNFPGQDLIIRALQEKRREVKLLKTKVEALRTKLAGTTELVSTLLTLSNGHSLKSLAEESKVENATMRVITERGFRDAVAVKVLTIVTLVYLPTTVVAASQVPPPSLPG
;
A
#
# COMPACT_ATOMS: atom_id res chain seq x y z
N MET A 1 3.32 -2.70 -7.32
CA MET A 1 4.61 -3.23 -6.79
C MET A 1 5.31 -2.25 -5.85
N ALA A 2 5.30 -0.93 -6.14
CA ALA A 2 5.86 0.08 -5.24
C ALA A 2 5.17 0.13 -3.85
N ASP A 3 3.83 0.02 -3.83
CA ASP A 3 3.02 0.17 -2.61
C ASP A 3 3.30 -0.91 -1.54
N PHE A 4 3.54 -2.15 -1.98
CA PHE A 4 3.87 -3.26 -1.09
C PHE A 4 5.26 -3.07 -0.46
N ASN A 5 6.22 -2.59 -1.25
CA ASN A 5 7.59 -2.34 -0.80
C ASN A 5 7.63 -1.17 0.21
N GLU A 6 6.86 -0.12 -0.02
CA GLU A 6 6.75 1.01 0.91
C GLU A 6 6.11 0.60 2.24
N ARG A 7 5.03 -0.18 2.21
CA ARG A 7 4.42 -0.75 3.43
C ARG A 7 5.37 -1.69 4.17
N GLN A 8 6.12 -2.50 3.44
CA GLN A 8 7.10 -3.41 4.03
C GLN A 8 8.25 -2.64 4.71
N ARG A 9 8.76 -1.57 4.08
CA ARG A 9 9.79 -0.71 4.67
C ARG A 9 9.31 0.01 5.93
N LEU A 10 8.08 0.55 5.90
CA LEU A 10 7.48 1.18 7.08
C LEU A 10 7.34 0.20 8.24
N LYS A 11 6.90 -1.04 7.95
CA LYS A 11 6.80 -2.10 8.94
C LYS A 11 8.15 -2.49 9.53
N GLN A 12 9.18 -2.67 8.70
CA GLN A 12 10.54 -2.97 9.19
C GLN A 12 11.09 -1.85 10.08
N LEU A 13 10.80 -0.59 9.74
CA LEU A 13 11.19 0.55 10.56
C LEU A 13 10.40 0.58 11.89
N GLU A 14 9.12 0.21 11.87
CA GLU A 14 8.30 0.09 13.09
C GLU A 14 8.85 -0.98 14.03
N ASP A 15 9.11 -2.18 13.50
CA ASP A 15 9.71 -3.28 14.25
C ASP A 15 11.05 -2.86 14.86
N SER A 16 11.91 -2.19 14.08
CA SER A 16 13.19 -1.69 14.56
C SER A 16 13.06 -0.64 15.67
N ILE A 17 12.07 0.26 15.59
CA ILE A 17 11.81 1.24 16.66
C ILE A 17 11.37 0.54 17.95
N VAL A 18 10.54 -0.49 17.86
CA VAL A 18 10.10 -1.29 19.02
C VAL A 18 11.30 -1.99 19.67
N ASP A 19 12.18 -2.58 18.87
CA ASP A 19 13.39 -3.23 19.37
C ASP A 19 14.31 -2.23 20.09
N VAL A 20 14.55 -1.05 19.49
CA VAL A 20 15.35 0.00 20.12
C VAL A 20 14.72 0.47 21.43
N GLN A 21 13.39 0.61 21.47
CA GLN A 21 12.68 0.96 22.70
C GLN A 21 12.90 -0.08 23.81
N LEU A 22 12.80 -1.37 23.48
CA LEU A 22 13.03 -2.47 24.42
C LEU A 22 14.47 -2.49 24.94
N ILE A 23 15.45 -2.25 24.07
CA ILE A 23 16.87 -2.15 24.45
C ILE A 23 17.09 -0.97 25.38
N LEU A 24 16.49 0.20 25.09
CA LEU A 24 16.61 1.38 25.94
C LEU A 24 15.95 1.16 27.31
N ASP A 25 14.83 0.45 27.37
CA ASP A 25 14.17 0.08 28.63
C ASP A 25 15.04 -0.84 29.47
N SER A 26 15.60 -1.89 28.87
CA SER A 26 16.55 -2.78 29.55
C SER A 26 17.81 -2.04 30.01
N THR A 27 18.33 -1.13 29.18
CA THR A 27 19.51 -0.31 29.53
C THR A 27 19.20 0.62 30.71
N LEU A 28 18.02 1.24 30.73
CA LEU A 28 17.59 2.12 31.81
C LEU A 28 17.46 1.34 33.13
N ASP A 29 16.81 0.18 33.10
CA ASP A 29 16.66 -0.71 34.25
C ASP A 29 18.03 -1.17 34.80
N THR A 30 18.95 -1.50 33.90
CA THR A 30 20.34 -1.84 34.27
C THR A 30 21.04 -0.68 34.96
N VAL A 31 20.94 0.54 34.42
CA VAL A 31 21.56 1.74 35.02
C VAL A 31 20.93 2.08 36.37
N GLU A 32 19.60 1.94 36.50
CA GLU A 32 18.90 2.18 37.77
C GLU A 32 19.28 1.14 38.82
N THR A 33 19.38 -0.13 38.45
CA THR A 33 19.86 -1.20 39.31
C THR A 33 21.31 -0.98 39.75
N MET A 34 22.20 -0.57 38.82
CA MET A 34 23.58 -0.23 39.15
C MET A 34 23.66 0.96 40.13
N LEU A 35 22.82 1.99 39.94
CA LEU A 35 22.75 3.13 40.86
C LEU A 35 22.35 2.70 42.27
N VAL A 36 21.30 1.88 42.40
CA VAL A 36 20.83 1.39 43.70
C VAL A 36 21.91 0.54 44.37
N ASN A 37 22.44 -0.44 43.65
CA ASN A 37 23.47 -1.36 44.17
C ASN A 37 24.74 -0.62 44.61
N TYR A 38 25.19 0.35 43.81
CA TYR A 38 26.39 1.12 44.12
C TYR A 38 26.16 2.04 45.33
N THR A 39 25.00 2.69 45.41
CA THR A 39 24.65 3.55 46.56
C THR A 39 24.58 2.73 47.84
N GLU A 40 23.98 1.54 47.80
CA GLU A 40 23.95 0.63 48.95
C GLU A 40 25.34 0.15 49.36
N MET A 41 26.20 -0.24 48.41
CA MET A 41 27.56 -0.67 48.71
C MET A 41 28.39 0.46 49.30
N PHE A 42 28.26 1.68 48.77
CA PHE A 42 28.96 2.86 49.25
C PHE A 42 28.59 3.17 50.71
N ILE A 43 27.29 3.12 51.04
CA ILE A 43 26.80 3.32 52.41
C ILE A 43 27.31 2.22 53.37
N LYS A 44 27.34 0.97 52.92
CA LYS A 44 27.81 -0.18 53.74
C LYS A 44 29.32 -0.18 53.99
N THR A 45 30.12 0.34 53.04
CA THR A 45 31.59 0.33 53.11
C THR A 45 32.18 1.56 53.79
N HIS A 46 31.45 2.69 53.82
CA HIS A 46 31.85 3.91 54.51
C HIS A 46 30.82 4.30 55.58
N PRO A 47 30.72 3.54 56.69
CA PRO A 47 29.94 3.99 57.84
C PRO A 47 30.53 5.32 58.32
N GLN A 48 29.67 6.31 58.56
CA GLN A 48 30.05 7.68 58.89
C GLN A 48 31.16 7.74 59.95
N ASN A 49 32.38 8.06 59.54
CA ASN A 49 33.37 8.62 60.46
C ASN A 49 32.97 10.08 60.69
N GLU A 50 32.65 10.41 61.93
CA GLU A 50 32.25 11.73 62.42
C GLU A 50 33.31 12.80 62.07
N GLY A 51 33.19 13.43 60.90
CA GLY A 51 34.03 14.59 60.56
C GLY A 51 34.24 14.87 59.08
N GLN A 52 33.98 13.92 58.17
CA GLN A 52 34.07 14.18 56.72
C GLN A 52 32.75 13.89 56.03
N SER A 53 32.11 14.97 55.61
CA SER A 53 30.88 15.01 54.80
C SER A 53 31.14 14.51 53.37
N ASN A 54 31.53 13.24 53.22
CA ASN A 54 31.50 12.57 51.92
C ASN A 54 30.04 12.26 51.57
N PHE A 55 29.36 13.27 51.02
CA PHE A 55 28.03 13.08 50.46
C PHE A 55 28.15 12.11 49.26
N PRO A 56 27.26 11.11 49.12
CA PRO A 56 27.24 10.21 47.97
C PRO A 56 27.02 10.96 46.63
N GLY A 57 26.62 12.23 46.65
CA GLY A 57 26.56 13.08 45.46
C GLY A 57 27.91 13.59 44.94
N GLN A 58 29.00 13.45 45.70
CA GLN A 58 30.36 13.84 45.28
C GLN A 58 31.11 12.69 44.58
N ASP A 59 30.59 11.48 44.62
CA ASP A 59 31.22 10.34 43.96
C ASP A 59 31.08 10.44 42.42
N LEU A 60 32.21 10.28 41.74
CA LEU A 60 32.32 10.42 40.29
C LEU A 60 31.50 9.35 39.56
N ILE A 61 31.39 8.15 40.15
CA ILE A 61 30.69 7.01 39.55
C ILE A 61 29.17 7.21 39.65
N ILE A 62 28.67 7.64 40.81
CA ILE A 62 27.24 8.01 40.96
C ILE A 62 26.86 9.11 39.98
N ARG A 63 27.68 10.16 39.84
CA ARG A 63 27.42 11.24 38.89
C ARG A 63 27.40 10.74 37.44
N ALA A 64 28.37 9.92 37.04
CA ALA A 64 28.43 9.36 35.68
C ALA A 64 27.23 8.46 35.38
N LEU A 65 26.79 7.63 36.33
CA LEU A 65 25.60 6.78 36.18
C LEU A 65 24.31 7.62 36.10
N GLN A 66 24.21 8.69 36.89
CA GLN A 66 23.07 9.61 36.80
C GLN A 66 23.00 10.34 35.46
N GLU A 67 24.15 10.75 34.92
CA GLU A 67 24.26 11.34 33.58
C GLU A 67 23.83 10.33 32.52
N LYS A 68 24.33 9.09 32.58
CA LYS A 68 23.93 8.02 31.67
C LYS A 68 22.43 7.75 31.73
N ARG A 69 21.85 7.73 32.93
CA ARG A 69 20.39 7.60 33.10
C ARG A 69 19.62 8.73 32.40
N ARG A 70 20.10 9.98 32.50
CA ARG A 70 19.48 11.13 31.80
C ARG A 70 19.57 10.98 30.29
N GLU A 71 20.73 10.56 29.78
CA GLU A 71 20.92 10.31 28.34
C GLU A 71 19.96 9.23 27.81
N VAL A 72 19.84 8.10 28.52
CA VAL A 72 18.94 7.01 28.13
C VAL A 72 17.48 7.48 28.15
N LYS A 73 17.07 8.27 29.15
CA LYS A 73 15.72 8.88 29.19
C LYS A 73 15.48 9.83 28.00
N LEU A 74 16.47 10.64 27.63
CA LEU A 74 16.38 11.52 26.46
C LEU A 74 16.31 10.74 25.14
N LEU A 75 17.07 9.64 25.03
CA LEU A 75 17.00 8.77 23.85
C LEU A 75 15.62 8.11 23.75
N LYS A 76 15.04 7.68 24.87
CA LYS A 76 13.69 7.11 24.91
C LYS A 76 12.62 8.09 24.43
N THR A 77 12.65 9.35 24.90
CA THR A 77 11.70 10.37 24.41
C THR A 77 11.87 10.67 22.92
N LYS A 78 13.10 10.63 22.39
CA LYS A 78 13.35 10.75 20.95
C LYS A 78 12.77 9.57 20.16
N VAL A 79 12.92 8.35 20.67
CA VAL A 79 12.36 7.14 20.05
C VAL A 79 10.83 7.17 20.06
N GLU A 80 10.20 7.63 21.14
CA GLU A 80 8.75 7.86 21.20
C GLU A 80 8.28 8.92 20.18
N ALA A 81 9.03 10.02 20.03
CA ALA A 81 8.75 11.02 19.01
C ALA A 81 8.93 10.47 17.58
N LEU A 82 9.89 9.57 17.36
CA LEU A 82 10.04 8.88 16.07
C LEU A 82 8.89 7.91 15.81
N ARG A 83 8.44 7.18 16.83
CA ARG A 83 7.31 6.25 16.75
C ARG A 83 6.02 6.97 16.35
N THR A 84 5.72 8.10 16.98
CA THR A 84 4.53 8.90 16.66
C THR A 84 4.57 9.44 15.23
N LYS A 85 5.73 9.93 14.77
CA LYS A 85 5.93 10.33 13.38
C LYS A 85 5.77 9.18 12.40
N LEU A 86 6.28 8.00 12.75
CA LEU A 86 6.14 6.80 11.92
C LEU A 86 4.68 6.38 11.79
N ALA A 87 3.94 6.35 12.90
CA ALA A 87 2.51 6.05 12.90
C ALA A 87 1.73 7.00 11.99
N GLY A 88 2.00 8.31 12.08
CA GLY A 88 1.39 9.31 11.19
C GLY A 88 1.76 9.10 9.71
N THR A 89 3.01 8.72 9.43
CA THR A 89 3.45 8.43 8.06
C THR A 89 2.76 7.19 7.50
N THR A 90 2.62 6.12 8.30
CA THR A 90 1.90 4.89 7.92
C THR A 90 0.42 5.17 7.63
N GLU A 91 -0.22 6.04 8.41
CA GLU A 91 -1.59 6.48 8.18
C GLU A 91 -1.72 7.28 6.87
N LEU A 92 -0.83 8.24 6.62
CA LEU A 92 -0.79 9.02 5.39
C LEU A 92 -0.58 8.15 4.15
N VAL A 93 0.35 7.20 4.20
CA VAL A 93 0.56 6.24 3.10
C VAL A 93 -0.67 5.37 2.89
N SER A 94 -1.32 4.91 3.97
CA SER A 94 -2.53 4.09 3.87
C SER A 94 -3.70 4.87 3.25
N THR A 95 -3.91 6.12 3.65
CA THR A 95 -4.97 6.99 3.12
C THR A 95 -4.72 7.35 1.65
N LEU A 96 -3.49 7.70 1.29
CA LEU A 96 -3.11 8.02 -0.09
C LEU A 96 -3.31 6.82 -1.02
N LEU A 97 -2.90 5.62 -0.60
CA LEU A 97 -3.11 4.40 -1.37
C LEU A 97 -4.60 4.06 -1.53
N THR A 98 -5.40 4.24 -0.48
CA THR A 98 -6.85 4.01 -0.54
C THR A 98 -7.52 4.98 -1.51
N LEU A 99 -7.11 6.25 -1.48
CA LEU A 99 -7.60 7.28 -2.40
C LEU A 99 -7.21 6.98 -3.85
N SER A 100 -5.96 6.61 -4.10
CA SER A 100 -5.46 6.26 -5.44
C SER A 100 -6.18 5.04 -6.02
N ASN A 101 -6.36 3.99 -5.22
CA ASN A 101 -7.13 2.81 -5.61
C ASN A 101 -8.58 3.16 -5.91
N GLY A 102 -9.22 4.00 -5.07
CA GLY A 102 -10.59 4.47 -5.30
C GLY A 102 -10.73 5.25 -6.60
N HIS A 103 -9.77 6.13 -6.90
CA HIS A 103 -9.74 6.86 -8.17
C HIS A 103 -9.58 5.94 -9.37
N SER A 104 -8.68 4.95 -9.28
CA SER A 104 -8.43 3.98 -10.34
C SER A 104 -9.66 3.10 -10.62
N LEU A 105 -10.34 2.63 -9.57
CA LEU A 105 -11.60 1.88 -9.68
C LEU A 105 -12.71 2.73 -10.29
N LYS A 106 -12.82 4.00 -9.91
CA LYS A 106 -13.79 4.93 -10.49
C LYS A 106 -13.54 5.12 -11.98
N SER A 107 -12.29 5.37 -12.38
CA SER A 107 -11.89 5.51 -13.79
C SER A 107 -12.24 4.25 -14.59
N LEU A 108 -11.91 3.07 -14.05
CA LEU A 108 -12.21 1.80 -14.70
C LEU A 108 -13.72 1.55 -14.83
N ALA A 109 -14.51 1.94 -13.83
CA ALA A 109 -15.97 1.83 -13.89
C ALA A 109 -16.58 2.79 -14.92
N GLU A 110 -16.03 3.99 -15.09
CA GLU A 110 -16.44 4.93 -16.14
C GLU A 110 -16.07 4.39 -17.53
N GLU A 111 -14.84 3.91 -17.71
CA GLU A 111 -14.39 3.33 -18.97
C GLU A 111 -15.21 2.09 -19.35
N SER A 112 -15.47 1.19 -18.39
CA SER A 112 -16.30 0.01 -18.61
C SER A 112 -17.75 0.36 -18.97
N LYS A 113 -18.32 1.43 -18.38
CA LYS A 113 -19.65 1.92 -18.79
C LYS A 113 -19.65 2.41 -20.23
N VAL A 114 -18.63 3.15 -20.64
CA VAL A 114 -18.48 3.65 -22.02
C VAL A 114 -18.29 2.49 -22.99
N GLU A 115 -17.42 1.54 -22.68
CA GLU A 115 -17.19 0.35 -23.48
C GLU A 115 -18.48 -0.46 -23.64
N ASN A 116 -19.20 -0.71 -22.53
CA ASN A 116 -20.44 -1.49 -22.56
C ASN A 116 -21.53 -0.81 -23.39
N ALA A 117 -21.66 0.52 -23.30
CA ALA A 117 -22.58 1.27 -24.15
C ALA A 117 -22.20 1.16 -25.63
N THR A 118 -20.91 1.24 -25.94
CA THR A 118 -20.39 1.13 -27.31
C THR A 118 -20.61 -0.28 -27.87
N MET A 119 -20.31 -1.32 -27.08
CA MET A 119 -20.51 -2.72 -27.44
C MET A 119 -21.98 -3.03 -27.71
N ARG A 120 -22.90 -2.45 -26.91
CA ARG A 120 -24.33 -2.56 -27.16
C ARG A 120 -24.73 -1.97 -28.51
N VAL A 121 -24.25 -0.76 -28.84
CA VAL A 121 -24.53 -0.14 -30.16
C VAL A 121 -23.98 -0.99 -31.30
N ILE A 122 -22.75 -1.51 -31.17
CA ILE A 122 -22.13 -2.39 -32.18
C ILE A 122 -22.96 -3.66 -32.36
N THR A 123 -23.43 -4.27 -31.26
CA THR A 123 -24.26 -5.48 -31.29
C THR A 123 -25.61 -5.23 -31.96
N GLU A 124 -26.28 -4.12 -31.62
CA GLU A 124 -27.56 -3.74 -32.24
C GLU A 124 -27.43 -3.43 -33.73
N ARG A 125 -26.30 -2.85 -34.17
CA ARG A 125 -26.00 -2.65 -35.59
C ARG A 125 -25.70 -3.97 -36.29
N GLY A 126 -24.83 -4.80 -35.72
CA GLY A 126 -24.48 -6.12 -36.27
C GLY A 126 -25.71 -7.04 -36.39
N PHE A 127 -26.65 -6.98 -35.44
CA PHE A 127 -27.91 -7.70 -35.55
C PHE A 127 -28.76 -7.23 -36.74
N ARG A 128 -28.89 -5.91 -36.93
CA ARG A 128 -29.62 -5.34 -38.08
C ARG A 128 -28.98 -5.73 -39.41
N ASP A 129 -27.66 -5.65 -39.51
CA ASP A 129 -26.94 -6.01 -40.73
C ASP A 129 -27.09 -7.51 -41.02
N ALA A 130 -27.00 -8.36 -40.00
CA ALA A 130 -27.24 -9.80 -40.13
C ALA A 130 -28.67 -10.12 -40.60
N VAL A 131 -29.67 -9.36 -40.14
CA VAL A 131 -31.06 -9.48 -40.63
C VAL A 131 -31.14 -9.07 -42.10
N ALA A 132 -30.53 -7.95 -42.50
CA ALA A 132 -30.55 -7.49 -43.89
C ALA A 132 -29.91 -8.51 -44.85
N VAL A 133 -28.75 -9.06 -44.48
CA VAL A 133 -28.06 -10.10 -45.26
C VAL A 133 -28.91 -11.37 -45.37
N LYS A 134 -29.57 -11.79 -44.29
CA LYS A 134 -30.51 -12.93 -44.32
C LYS A 134 -31.66 -12.69 -45.29
N VAL A 135 -32.27 -11.51 -45.26
CA VAL A 135 -33.37 -11.17 -46.18
C VAL A 135 -32.89 -11.18 -47.62
N LEU A 136 -31.76 -10.55 -47.93
CA LEU A 136 -31.18 -10.55 -49.27
C LEU A 136 -30.92 -11.98 -49.76
N THR A 137 -30.35 -12.83 -48.90
CA THR A 137 -30.05 -14.23 -49.23
C THR A 137 -31.32 -15.01 -49.57
N ILE A 138 -32.40 -14.82 -48.80
CA ILE A 138 -33.70 -15.45 -49.08
C ILE A 138 -34.25 -14.98 -50.44
N VAL A 139 -34.22 -13.67 -50.71
CA VAL A 139 -34.69 -13.11 -52.00
C VAL A 139 -33.88 -13.68 -53.16
N THR A 140 -32.55 -13.74 -53.04
CA THR A 140 -31.68 -14.34 -54.04
C THR A 140 -32.03 -15.80 -54.25
N LEU A 141 -32.19 -16.61 -53.20
CA LEU A 141 -32.55 -18.03 -53.32
C LEU A 141 -33.90 -18.25 -54.01
N VAL A 142 -34.87 -17.33 -53.84
CA VAL A 142 -36.17 -17.40 -54.53
C VAL A 142 -36.07 -17.01 -56.02
N TYR A 143 -35.25 -16.02 -56.35
CA TYR A 143 -35.10 -15.51 -57.72
C TYR A 143 -34.02 -16.20 -58.56
N LEU A 144 -33.12 -16.96 -57.93
CA LEU A 144 -32.08 -17.70 -58.64
C LEU A 144 -32.65 -18.77 -59.58
N PRO A 145 -33.64 -19.60 -59.18
CA PRO A 145 -34.24 -20.60 -60.08
C PRO A 145 -35.00 -19.94 -61.24
N THR A 146 -35.68 -18.82 -60.99
CA THR A 146 -36.48 -18.13 -62.01
C THR A 146 -35.61 -17.47 -63.08
N THR A 147 -34.45 -16.92 -62.69
CA THR A 147 -33.48 -16.39 -63.66
C THR A 147 -32.85 -17.49 -64.52
N VAL A 148 -32.58 -18.67 -63.96
CA VAL A 148 -32.09 -19.84 -64.72
C VAL A 148 -33.14 -20.33 -65.73
N VAL A 149 -34.42 -20.41 -65.32
CA VAL A 149 -35.53 -20.81 -66.21
C VAL A 149 -35.79 -19.76 -67.29
N ALA A 150 -35.74 -18.47 -66.96
CA ALA A 150 -35.90 -17.40 -67.93
C ALA A 150 -34.77 -17.43 -68.97
N ALA A 151 -33.52 -17.63 -68.55
CA ALA A 151 -32.37 -17.73 -69.46
C ALA A 151 -32.44 -18.94 -70.39
N SER A 152 -33.04 -20.07 -69.97
CA SER A 152 -33.21 -21.24 -70.83
C SER A 152 -34.35 -21.11 -71.85
N GLN A 153 -35.23 -20.12 -71.68
CA GLN A 153 -36.36 -19.85 -72.59
C GLN A 153 -36.13 -18.68 -73.56
N VAL A 154 -34.99 -17.97 -73.50
CA VAL A 154 -34.67 -16.88 -74.44
C VAL A 154 -34.16 -17.47 -75.78
N PRO A 155 -34.87 -17.27 -76.90
CA PRO A 155 -34.40 -17.70 -78.22
C PRO A 155 -33.21 -16.84 -78.69
N PRO A 156 -32.27 -17.42 -79.48
CA PRO A 156 -31.07 -16.70 -79.94
C PRO A 156 -31.43 -15.50 -80.83
N PRO A 157 -30.67 -14.39 -80.77
CA PRO A 157 -30.92 -13.23 -81.61
C PRO A 157 -30.70 -13.59 -83.09
N SER A 158 -31.71 -13.36 -83.93
CA SER A 158 -31.60 -13.45 -85.38
C SER A 158 -30.74 -12.30 -85.90
N LEU A 159 -29.57 -12.64 -86.46
CA LEU A 159 -28.69 -11.73 -87.21
C LEU A 159 -29.43 -11.16 -88.44
N PRO A 160 -29.33 -9.84 -88.70
CA PRO A 160 -29.87 -9.25 -89.92
C PRO A 160 -28.84 -9.33 -91.07
N GLY A 161 -29.27 -9.89 -92.20
CA GLY A 161 -28.66 -9.71 -93.53
C GLY A 161 -27.56 -10.69 -93.90
#